data_AF-A0A947BR54-F1
#
_entry.id   AF-A0A947BR54-F1
#
_cell.length_a   1.000
_cell.length_b   1.000
_cell.length_c   1.000
_cell.angle_alpha   90.00
_cell.angle_beta   90.00
_cell.angle_gamma   90.00
#
_symmetry.space_group_name_H-M   'P 1'
#
loop_
_entity.id
_entity.type
_entity.pdbx_description
1 polymer ?
#
loop_
_entity_poly.entity_id
_entity_poly.type
_entity_poly.pdbx_seq_one_letter_code
_entity_poly.pdbx_strand_id
1 'polypeptide(L)'
;MNEEASKSSSLNGTQKSALLLLGLGEKHAADILQHMGPKEVQDLGMVMAGLTNVTSEMMEEVMAEFIATIGNQTSLGLGSDDYIRNMLTSALGADKASGMIDRILLGRNSKGLEQLKWMEPKSIAEMIRLEHPQIISIVMSFLDPDQAAAVLSEFPEKVRSDIIMR
;
A
#
# COMPACT_ATOMS: atom_id res chain seq x y z
N MET A 1 -31.42 -33.43 11.33
CA MET A 1 -30.13 -32.79 11.67
C MET A 1 -29.67 -32.02 10.45
N ASN A 2 -29.87 -30.70 10.46
CA ASN A 2 -29.14 -29.70 9.68
C ASN A 2 -29.62 -28.33 10.16
N GLU A 3 -29.20 -27.98 11.37
CA GLU A 3 -29.47 -26.69 12.04
C GLU A 3 -28.21 -25.80 12.06
N GLU A 4 -27.21 -26.12 11.23
CA GLU A 4 -25.92 -25.40 11.13
C GLU A 4 -25.82 -24.54 9.86
N ALA A 5 -26.95 -24.03 9.36
CA ALA A 5 -26.94 -23.03 8.30
C ALA A 5 -26.73 -21.62 8.90
N SER A 6 -25.47 -21.19 8.98
CA SER A 6 -24.95 -19.81 9.11
C SER A 6 -25.59 -18.91 10.19
N LYS A 7 -25.04 -18.87 11.42
CA LYS A 7 -25.46 -17.87 12.44
C LYS A 7 -24.97 -16.45 12.15
N SER A 8 -23.91 -16.29 11.38
CA SER A 8 -23.35 -14.98 10.99
C SER A 8 -24.26 -14.15 10.08
N SER A 9 -25.04 -14.78 9.20
CA SER A 9 -25.95 -14.08 8.29
C SER A 9 -27.09 -13.34 9.02
N SER A 10 -27.22 -13.54 10.33
CA SER A 10 -28.16 -12.84 11.21
C SER A 10 -27.60 -11.60 11.92
N LEU A 11 -26.28 -11.36 11.88
CA LEU A 11 -25.67 -10.24 12.60
C LEU A 11 -25.82 -8.94 11.83
N ASN A 12 -26.31 -7.90 12.50
CA ASN A 12 -26.36 -6.55 11.93
C ASN A 12 -24.96 -5.88 11.97
N GLY A 13 -24.77 -4.80 11.20
CA GLY A 13 -23.48 -4.12 11.08
C GLY A 13 -22.88 -3.71 12.43
N THR A 14 -23.69 -3.19 13.36
CA THR A 14 -23.24 -2.80 14.70
C THR A 14 -22.76 -3.99 15.54
N GLN A 15 -23.45 -5.13 15.46
CA GLN A 15 -23.03 -6.37 16.11
C GLN A 15 -21.73 -6.92 15.52
N LYS A 16 -21.54 -6.84 14.20
CA LYS A 16 -20.28 -7.21 13.53
C LYS A 16 -19.14 -6.29 13.97
N SER A 17 -19.36 -4.98 14.03
CA SER A 17 -18.37 -4.01 14.53
C SER A 17 -18.00 -4.28 15.99
N ALA A 18 -18.98 -4.61 16.83
CA ALA A 18 -18.74 -4.97 18.23
C ALA A 18 -17.90 -6.25 18.35
N LEU A 19 -18.21 -7.30 17.57
CA LEU A 19 -17.42 -8.53 17.53
C LEU A 19 -15.98 -8.27 17.06
N LEU A 20 -15.81 -7.46 16.02
CA LEU A 20 -14.50 -7.09 15.48
C LEU A 20 -13.64 -6.40 16.53
N LEU A 21 -14.18 -5.41 17.23
CA LEU A 21 -13.46 -4.69 18.27
C LEU A 21 -13.09 -5.59 19.46
N LEU A 22 -13.98 -6.51 19.85
CA LEU A 22 -13.66 -7.52 20.88
C LEU A 22 -12.50 -8.42 20.43
N GLY A 23 -12.45 -8.81 19.15
CA GLY A 23 -11.38 -9.62 18.59
C GLY A 23 -10.02 -8.91 18.49
N LEU A 24 -10.02 -7.58 18.30
CA LEU A 24 -8.80 -6.76 18.26
C LEU A 24 -8.16 -6.55 19.65
N GLY A 25 -8.93 -6.78 20.72
CA GLY A 25 -8.49 -6.57 22.09
C GLY A 25 -8.56 -5.11 22.55
N GLU A 26 -8.50 -4.93 23.87
CA GLU A 26 -8.82 -3.66 24.55
C GLU A 26 -8.03 -2.46 24.02
N LYS A 27 -6.71 -2.62 23.85
CA LYS A 27 -5.83 -1.53 23.41
C LYS A 27 -6.21 -1.01 22.01
N HIS A 28 -6.34 -1.91 21.05
CA HIS A 28 -6.62 -1.54 19.66
C HIS A 28 -8.07 -1.07 19.48
N ALA A 29 -9.01 -1.65 20.23
CA ALA A 29 -10.39 -1.17 20.24
C ALA A 29 -10.48 0.26 20.79
N ALA A 30 -9.74 0.58 21.86
CA ALA A 30 -9.71 1.92 22.44
C ALA A 30 -9.20 2.97 21.43
N ASP A 31 -8.14 2.66 20.68
CA ASP A 31 -7.60 3.56 19.64
C ASP A 31 -8.65 3.85 18.55
N ILE A 32 -9.47 2.86 18.17
CA ILE A 32 -10.54 3.04 17.19
C ILE A 32 -11.69 3.89 17.77
N LEU A 33 -12.11 3.61 19.01
CA LEU A 33 -13.20 4.33 19.67
C LEU A 33 -12.91 5.83 19.83
N GLN A 34 -11.63 6.23 19.94
CA GLN A 34 -11.24 7.65 19.99
C GLN A 34 -11.60 8.43 18.73
N HIS A 35 -11.81 7.75 17.60
CA HIS A 35 -12.17 8.36 16.32
C HIS A 35 -13.70 8.41 16.08
N MET A 36 -14.50 7.93 17.04
CA MET A 36 -15.96 7.84 16.92
C MET A 36 -16.65 8.95 17.73
N GLY A 37 -17.85 9.35 17.31
CA GLY A 37 -18.67 10.29 18.05
C GLY A 37 -19.24 9.69 19.35
N PRO A 38 -19.57 10.51 20.37
CA PRO A 38 -20.07 10.01 21.66
C PRO A 38 -21.28 9.09 21.56
N LYS A 39 -22.20 9.38 20.63
CA LYS A 39 -23.39 8.57 20.38
C LYS A 39 -23.05 7.20 19.78
N GLU A 40 -22.10 7.15 18.85
CA GLU A 40 -21.68 5.92 18.19
C GLU A 40 -20.95 5.00 19.18
N VAL A 41 -20.09 5.58 20.04
CA VAL A 41 -19.42 4.84 21.13
C VAL A 41 -20.45 4.27 22.10
N GLN A 42 -21.49 5.05 22.46
CA GLN A 42 -22.55 4.59 23.35
C GLN A 42 -23.35 3.43 22.72
N ASP A 43 -23.78 3.57 21.46
CA ASP A 43 -24.55 2.55 20.75
C ASP A 43 -23.74 1.25 20.62
N LEU A 44 -22.45 1.36 20.27
CA LEU A 44 -21.56 0.22 20.15
C LEU A 44 -21.26 -0.45 21.50
N GLY A 45 -21.04 0.35 22.55
CA GLY A 45 -20.81 -0.14 23.90
C GLY A 45 -22.00 -0.92 24.47
N MET A 46 -23.24 -0.46 24.19
CA MET A 46 -24.45 -1.18 24.57
C MET A 46 -24.54 -2.55 23.86
N VAL A 47 -24.18 -2.60 22.58
CA VAL A 47 -24.15 -3.87 21.83
C VAL A 47 -23.05 -4.79 22.36
N MET A 48 -21.85 -4.27 22.63
CA MET A 48 -20.74 -5.05 23.20
C MET A 48 -21.09 -5.67 24.55
N ALA A 49 -21.76 -4.90 25.42
CA ALA A 49 -22.22 -5.40 26.72
C ALA A 49 -23.33 -6.46 26.62
N GLY A 50 -24.14 -6.40 25.56
CA GLY A 50 -25.24 -7.34 25.31
C GLY A 50 -24.85 -8.60 24.53
N LEU A 51 -23.63 -8.67 23.99
CA LEU A 51 -23.17 -9.84 23.24
C LEU A 51 -22.88 -11.02 24.18
N THR A 52 -23.77 -11.99 24.18
CA THR A 52 -23.60 -13.29 24.86
C THR A 52 -23.43 -14.41 23.84
N ASN A 53 -22.62 -15.44 24.15
CA ASN A 53 -22.38 -16.61 23.30
C ASN A 53 -21.64 -16.32 21.98
N VAL A 54 -20.59 -15.49 22.03
CA VAL A 54 -19.68 -15.30 20.90
C VAL A 54 -18.91 -16.61 20.67
N THR A 55 -19.08 -17.23 19.50
CA THR A 55 -18.33 -18.43 19.10
C THR A 55 -17.14 -18.03 18.23
N SER A 56 -16.10 -18.88 18.20
CA SER A 56 -14.94 -18.67 17.33
C SER A 56 -15.34 -18.60 15.85
N GLU A 57 -16.31 -19.41 15.43
CA GLU A 57 -16.84 -19.42 14.07
C GLU A 57 -17.48 -18.08 13.68
N MET A 58 -18.28 -17.48 14.57
CA MET A 58 -18.86 -16.15 14.34
C MET A 58 -17.78 -15.08 14.21
N MET A 59 -16.70 -15.19 14.98
CA MET A 59 -15.58 -14.26 14.91
C MET A 59 -14.78 -14.42 13.62
N GLU A 60 -14.47 -15.66 13.22
CA GLU A 60 -13.78 -15.97 11.97
C GLU A 60 -14.55 -15.44 10.76
N GLU A 61 -15.87 -15.60 10.74
CA GLU A 61 -16.69 -15.14 9.63
C GLU A 61 -16.75 -13.61 9.52
N VAL A 62 -16.91 -12.91 10.64
CA VAL A 62 -16.87 -11.44 10.69
C VAL A 62 -15.50 -10.90 10.27
N MET A 63 -14.41 -11.55 10.69
CA MET A 63 -13.05 -11.19 10.28
C MET A 63 -12.82 -11.41 8.78
N ALA A 64 -13.29 -12.52 8.23
CA ALA A 64 -13.18 -12.83 6.80
C ALA A 64 -13.94 -11.80 5.95
N GLU A 65 -15.15 -11.43 6.36
CA GLU A 65 -15.95 -10.40 5.69
C GLU A 65 -15.29 -9.03 5.76
N PHE A 66 -14.73 -8.66 6.91
CA PHE A 66 -13.98 -7.40 7.07
C PHE A 66 -12.76 -7.35 6.14
N ILE A 67 -11.97 -8.42 6.09
CA ILE A 67 -10.79 -8.52 5.20
C ILE A 67 -11.22 -8.44 3.72
N ALA A 68 -12.30 -9.12 3.33
CA ALA A 68 -12.82 -9.06 1.96
C ALA A 68 -13.33 -7.66 1.60
N THR A 69 -14.00 -6.98 2.54
CA THR A 69 -14.51 -5.62 2.36
C THR A 69 -13.37 -4.61 2.21
N ILE A 70 -12.35 -4.70 3.08
CA ILE A 70 -11.14 -3.89 2.94
C ILE A 70 -10.44 -4.24 1.63
N GLY A 71 -10.22 -5.52 1.30
CA GLY A 71 -9.55 -5.95 0.08
C GLY A 71 -10.21 -5.44 -1.22
N ASN A 72 -11.50 -5.14 -1.20
CA ASN A 72 -12.23 -4.53 -2.32
C ASN A 72 -12.15 -2.99 -2.35
N GLN A 73 -11.92 -2.33 -1.21
CA GLN A 73 -11.78 -0.86 -1.11
C GLN A 73 -10.32 -0.41 -1.20
N THR A 74 -9.42 -1.13 -0.54
CA THR A 74 -7.99 -1.06 -0.80
C THR A 74 -7.73 -1.91 -2.04
N SER A 75 -7.75 -1.28 -3.22
CA SER A 75 -7.03 -1.83 -4.36
C SER A 75 -5.63 -2.18 -3.84
N LEU A 76 -5.37 -3.47 -3.63
CA LEU A 76 -4.16 -3.97 -2.94
C LEU A 76 -2.85 -3.56 -3.66
N GLY A 77 -2.96 -2.86 -4.79
CA GLY A 77 -1.87 -2.22 -5.54
C GLY A 77 -1.67 -0.71 -5.32
N LEU A 78 -2.51 0.01 -4.56
CA LEU A 78 -2.37 1.46 -4.31
C LEU A 78 -2.38 1.74 -2.80
N GLY A 79 -1.21 1.74 -2.16
CA GLY A 79 -1.05 2.13 -0.74
C GLY A 79 -0.49 1.04 0.19
N SER A 80 -0.24 -0.18 -0.31
CA SER A 80 0.42 -1.24 0.46
C SER A 80 1.88 -0.91 0.78
N ASP A 81 2.55 -0.16 -0.09
CA ASP A 81 3.93 0.34 0.11
C ASP A 81 4.04 1.24 1.35
N ASP A 82 3.12 2.18 1.54
CA ASP A 82 3.14 3.11 2.68
C ASP A 82 2.75 2.41 3.99
N TYR A 83 1.79 1.48 3.92
CA TYR A 83 1.44 0.66 5.07
C TYR A 83 2.62 -0.23 5.53
N ILE A 84 3.28 -0.91 4.59
CA ILE A 84 4.46 -1.73 4.86
C ILE A 84 5.62 -0.85 5.37
N ARG A 85 5.82 0.34 4.79
CA ARG A 85 6.81 1.33 5.23
C ARG A 85 6.57 1.74 6.68
N ASN A 86 5.34 2.11 7.03
CA ASN A 86 4.97 2.53 8.39
C ASN A 86 5.09 1.38 9.39
N MET A 87 4.66 0.18 9.02
CA MET A 87 4.78 -1.03 9.85
C MET A 87 6.25 -1.37 10.13
N LEU A 88 7.10 -1.44 9.10
CA LEU A 88 8.52 -1.76 9.26
C LEU A 88 9.29 -0.68 10.02
N THR A 89 8.96 0.59 9.79
CA THR A 89 9.51 1.73 10.54
C THR A 89 9.16 1.64 12.02
N SER A 90 7.91 1.30 12.34
CA SER A 90 7.44 1.16 13.72
C SER A 90 8.07 -0.05 14.43
N ALA A 91 8.34 -1.13 13.71
CA ALA A 91 8.91 -2.35 14.29
C ALA A 91 10.45 -2.31 14.46
N LEU A 92 11.16 -1.64 13.56
CA LEU A 92 12.63 -1.73 13.47
C LEU A 92 13.35 -0.40 13.71
N GLY A 93 12.62 0.73 13.73
CA GLY A 93 13.18 2.08 13.73
C GLY A 93 13.56 2.55 12.32
N ALA A 94 13.48 3.86 12.07
CA ALA A 94 13.61 4.45 10.74
C ALA A 94 14.91 4.05 9.99
N ASP A 95 16.05 4.05 10.66
CA ASP A 95 17.35 3.76 10.04
C ASP A 95 17.46 2.31 9.53
N LYS A 96 16.97 1.35 10.31
CA LYS A 96 17.01 -0.08 9.93
C LYS A 96 15.91 -0.44 8.95
N ALA A 97 14.75 0.22 9.09
CA ALA A 97 13.61 -0.02 8.23
C ALA A 97 13.87 0.50 6.82
N SER A 98 14.45 1.69 6.63
CA SER A 98 14.64 2.29 5.29
C SER A 98 15.36 1.35 4.33
N GLY A 99 16.51 0.81 4.73
CA GLY A 99 17.28 -0.09 3.87
C GLY A 99 16.59 -1.43 3.56
N MET A 100 15.70 -1.90 4.44
CA MET A 100 14.94 -3.14 4.26
C MET A 100 13.66 -2.91 3.43
N ILE A 101 12.98 -1.80 3.69
CA ILE A 101 11.83 -1.30 2.92
C ILE A 101 12.24 -1.11 1.47
N ASP A 102 13.39 -0.47 1.23
CA ASP A 102 13.89 -0.26 -0.12
C ASP A 102 14.17 -1.61 -0.81
N ARG A 103 14.78 -2.58 -0.13
CA ARG A 103 15.00 -3.92 -0.71
C ARG A 103 13.71 -4.70 -0.98
N ILE A 104 12.70 -4.58 -0.12
CA ILE A 104 11.43 -5.32 -0.22
C ILE A 104 10.49 -4.68 -1.26
N LEU A 105 10.36 -3.36 -1.24
CA LEU A 105 9.43 -2.61 -2.11
C LEU A 105 10.01 -2.32 -3.50
N LEU A 106 11.34 -2.19 -3.65
CA LEU A 106 11.96 -2.15 -4.98
C LEU A 106 12.18 -3.54 -5.59
N GLY A 107 12.09 -4.61 -4.79
CA GLY A 107 12.34 -6.00 -5.23
C GLY A 107 11.18 -6.67 -5.97
N ARG A 108 9.96 -6.10 -5.96
CA ARG A 108 8.80 -6.63 -6.71
C ARG A 108 8.41 -5.67 -7.84
N ASN A 109 9.06 -5.83 -8.99
CA ASN A 109 8.53 -5.58 -10.34
C ASN A 109 8.52 -4.18 -11.01
N SER A 110 9.15 -3.09 -10.51
CA SER A 110 9.07 -1.83 -11.32
C SER A 110 10.08 -0.69 -11.09
N LYS A 111 11.34 -0.85 -10.65
CA LYS A 111 12.08 0.36 -10.16
C LYS A 111 13.55 0.53 -10.55
N GLY A 112 14.00 0.01 -11.69
CA GLY A 112 15.29 0.46 -12.27
C GLY A 112 15.16 1.84 -12.94
N LEU A 113 14.16 2.00 -13.81
CA LEU A 113 13.94 3.22 -14.59
C LEU A 113 13.22 4.31 -13.80
N GLU A 114 12.36 3.96 -12.83
CA GLU A 114 11.70 4.95 -11.94
C GLU A 114 12.71 5.72 -11.05
N GLN A 115 13.89 5.16 -10.78
CA GLN A 115 14.94 5.87 -10.05
C GLN A 115 15.49 7.06 -10.86
N LEU A 116 15.41 6.99 -12.20
CA LEU A 116 15.93 8.05 -13.07
C LEU A 116 15.14 9.35 -12.90
N LYS A 117 13.86 9.30 -12.52
CA LYS A 117 13.04 10.50 -12.25
C LYS A 117 13.60 11.37 -11.13
N TRP A 118 14.38 10.79 -10.23
CA TRP A 118 14.98 11.47 -9.07
C TRP A 118 16.46 11.80 -9.26
N MET A 119 17.03 11.47 -10.42
CA MET A 119 18.44 11.70 -10.72
C MET A 119 18.67 12.99 -11.50
N GLU A 120 19.81 13.63 -11.25
CA GLU A 120 20.24 14.79 -12.02
C GLU A 120 20.48 14.41 -13.49
N PRO A 121 20.01 15.21 -14.47
CA PRO A 121 20.11 14.89 -15.90
C PRO A 121 21.51 14.49 -16.35
N LYS A 122 22.54 15.16 -15.82
CA LYS A 122 23.94 14.87 -16.12
C LYS A 122 24.36 13.48 -15.68
N SER A 123 23.90 13.02 -14.52
CA SER A 123 24.20 11.68 -14.00
C SER A 123 23.52 10.59 -14.84
N ILE A 124 22.31 10.86 -15.33
CA ILE A 124 21.60 9.96 -16.26
C ILE A 124 22.35 9.87 -17.58
N ALA A 125 22.77 11.01 -18.15
CA ALA A 125 23.51 11.07 -19.40
C ALA A 125 24.84 10.30 -19.33
N GLU A 126 25.60 10.44 -18.25
CA GLU A 126 26.84 9.66 -18.03
C GLU A 126 26.58 8.16 -17.92
N MET A 127 25.51 7.76 -17.23
CA MET A 127 25.16 6.36 -17.03
C MET A 127 24.86 5.64 -18.35
N ILE A 128 24.13 6.30 -19.25
CA ILE A 128 23.68 5.70 -20.52
C ILE A 128 24.55 6.11 -21.72
N ARG A 129 25.66 6.82 -21.51
CA ARG A 129 26.51 7.36 -22.60
C ARG A 129 27.07 6.29 -23.53
N LEU A 130 27.37 5.12 -22.99
CA LEU A 130 27.97 3.99 -23.72
C LEU A 130 26.92 3.02 -24.29
N GLU A 131 25.64 3.27 -24.04
CA GLU A 131 24.56 2.40 -24.49
C GLU A 131 24.22 2.60 -25.96
N HIS A 132 23.61 1.58 -26.58
CA HIS A 132 23.13 1.69 -27.95
C HIS A 132 22.02 2.76 -28.04
N PRO A 133 21.91 3.56 -29.12
CA PRO A 133 20.93 4.67 -29.13
C PRO A 133 19.47 4.20 -29.00
N GLN A 134 19.17 2.93 -29.28
CA GLN A 134 17.84 2.35 -29.00
C GLN A 134 17.55 2.25 -27.50
N ILE A 135 18.54 1.83 -26.70
CA ILE A 135 18.42 1.73 -25.24
C ILE A 135 18.31 3.14 -24.65
N ILE A 136 19.09 4.10 -25.16
CA ILE A 136 18.98 5.51 -24.77
C ILE A 136 17.56 6.01 -25.06
N SER A 137 17.01 5.77 -26.25
CA SER A 137 15.64 6.19 -26.63
C SER A 137 14.58 5.59 -25.71
N ILE A 138 14.72 4.30 -25.36
CA ILE A 138 13.84 3.65 -24.39
C ILE A 138 13.95 4.35 -23.03
N VAL A 139 15.15 4.60 -22.51
CA VAL A 139 15.33 5.30 -21.23
C VAL A 139 14.66 6.68 -21.25
N MET A 140 14.82 7.42 -22.35
CA MET A 140 14.25 8.77 -22.53
C MET A 140 12.72 8.75 -22.54
N SER A 141 12.07 7.68 -23.00
CA SER A 141 10.60 7.56 -23.02
C SER A 141 9.98 7.36 -21.63
N PHE A 142 10.80 7.06 -20.61
CA PHE A 142 10.38 6.94 -19.21
C PHE A 142 10.65 8.21 -18.38
N LEU A 143 11.29 9.22 -18.95
CA LEU A 143 11.56 10.51 -18.29
C LEU A 143 10.46 11.52 -18.60
N ASP A 144 10.25 12.47 -17.69
CA ASP A 144 9.38 13.61 -17.95
C ASP A 144 9.98 14.51 -19.04
N PRO A 145 9.16 15.21 -19.85
CA PRO A 145 9.64 15.94 -21.03
C PRO A 145 10.78 16.92 -20.75
N ASP A 146 10.72 17.64 -19.63
CA ASP A 146 11.74 18.62 -19.23
C ASP A 146 13.07 17.94 -18.86
N GLN A 147 13.00 16.81 -18.14
CA GLN A 147 14.18 16.04 -17.75
C GLN A 147 14.79 15.34 -18.97
N ALA A 148 13.98 14.77 -19.85
CA ALA A 148 14.41 14.21 -21.12
C ALA A 148 15.13 15.26 -21.98
N ALA A 149 14.57 16.47 -22.11
CA ALA A 149 15.23 17.55 -22.85
C ALA A 149 16.60 17.92 -22.24
N ALA A 150 16.69 17.99 -20.92
CA ALA A 150 17.94 18.26 -20.21
C ALA A 150 18.98 17.15 -20.42
N VAL A 151 18.59 15.88 -20.29
CA VAL A 151 19.48 14.73 -20.53
C VAL A 151 19.96 14.71 -21.98
N LEU A 152 19.06 14.98 -22.94
CA LEU A 152 19.39 14.99 -24.36
C LEU A 152 20.42 16.08 -24.68
N SER A 153 20.37 17.21 -23.98
CA SER A 153 21.29 18.34 -24.19
C SER A 153 22.76 18.03 -23.82
N GLU A 154 22.99 16.99 -23.02
CA GLU A 154 24.33 16.52 -22.63
C GLU A 154 24.99 15.65 -23.73
N PHE A 155 24.25 15.26 -24.78
CA PHE A 155 24.76 14.45 -25.89
C PHE A 155 25.20 15.30 -27.10
N PRO A 156 26.22 14.87 -27.86
CA PRO A 156 26.61 15.52 -29.12
C PRO A 156 25.47 15.54 -30.15
N GLU A 157 25.38 16.60 -30.94
CA GLU A 157 24.31 16.84 -31.93
C GLU A 157 24.01 15.66 -32.85
N LYS A 158 25.05 14.99 -33.36
CA LYS A 158 24.91 13.82 -34.22
C LYS A 158 24.17 12.65 -33.55
N VAL A 159 24.39 12.45 -32.24
CA VAL A 159 23.75 11.37 -31.47
C VAL A 159 22.33 11.75 -31.07
N ARG A 160 22.07 13.04 -30.80
CA ARG A 160 20.73 13.54 -30.48
C ARG A 160 19.72 13.24 -31.58
N SER A 161 20.09 13.47 -32.85
CA SER A 161 19.23 13.18 -33.99
C SER A 161 18.87 11.68 -34.09
N ASP A 162 19.84 10.80 -33.85
CA ASP A 162 19.63 9.35 -33.89
C ASP A 162 18.73 8.83 -32.75
N ILE A 163 18.76 9.50 -31.57
CA ILE A 163 17.91 9.18 -30.42
C ILE A 163 16.46 9.63 -30.69
N ILE A 164 16.26 10.85 -31.22
CA ILE A 164 14.91 11.40 -31.46
C ILE A 164 14.15 10.62 -32.56
N MET A 165 14.86 10.08 -33.55
CA MET A 165 14.22 9.37 -34.66
C MET A 165 13.69 7.96 -34.32
N ARG A 166 13.98 7.43 -33.12
CA ARG A 166 13.67 6.06 -32.70
C ARG A 166 12.52 6.02 -31.70
#